data_AF-A0A4Q0P4H3-F1
#
_entry.id   AF-A0A4Q0P4H3-F1
#
_cell.length_a   1.000
_cell.length_b   1.000
_cell.length_c   1.000
_cell.angle_alpha   90.00
_cell.angle_beta   90.00
_cell.angle_gamma   90.00
#
_symmetry.space_group_name_H-M   'P 1'
#
loop_
_entity.id
_entity.type
_entity.pdbx_description
1 polymer ?
#
loop_
_entity_poly.entity_id
_entity_poly.type
_entity_poly.pdbx_seq_one_letter_code
_entity_poly.pdbx_strand_id
1 'polypeptide(L)'
;MSSNIEIKRICLYCNNQFTARTTRTKYCSHKCNSRHYKAKQRTTKIDKSNNETERIKVLPIEVVKAKEFLTAKDAATLIGCSLRTVYRLIDNGTLKAVNLSQRMTRVKRSEIDLLMEQPIPQPEVKPTEPAFYDIQDCYSIGEVQNKYNISQSGLRLLLIKNKVPKIKQGKFTYIPKTIINKILT
;
A
#
# COMPACT_ATOMS: atom_id res chain seq x y z
N MET A 1 48.66 -33.14 -39.77
CA MET A 1 49.14 -31.84 -39.23
C MET A 1 48.55 -31.65 -37.84
N SER A 2 49.29 -31.95 -36.77
CA SER A 2 48.87 -31.60 -35.42
C SER A 2 49.54 -30.29 -35.03
N SER A 3 48.78 -29.20 -35.11
CA SER A 3 49.20 -27.94 -34.51
C SER A 3 49.37 -28.15 -33.00
N ASN A 4 50.58 -27.92 -32.49
CA ASN A 4 50.91 -28.04 -31.06
C ASN A 4 50.33 -26.82 -30.32
N ILE A 5 49.02 -26.86 -30.10
CA ILE A 5 48.24 -25.76 -29.55
C ILE A 5 48.37 -25.80 -28.03
N GLU A 6 48.86 -24.73 -27.43
CA GLU A 6 48.86 -24.53 -25.98
C GLU A 6 48.09 -23.25 -25.64
N ILE A 7 47.01 -23.38 -24.87
CA ILE A 7 46.12 -22.28 -24.53
C ILE A 7 45.96 -22.22 -23.01
N LYS A 8 46.23 -21.07 -22.40
CA LYS A 8 45.95 -20.83 -20.98
C LYS A 8 44.43 -20.67 -20.77
N ARG A 9 43.81 -21.49 -19.93
CA ARG A 9 42.37 -21.48 -19.60
C ARG A 9 42.14 -21.53 -18.09
N ILE A 10 40.94 -21.17 -17.65
CA ILE A 10 40.50 -21.30 -16.24
C ILE A 10 39.63 -22.54 -16.11
N CYS A 11 39.88 -23.36 -15.08
CA CYS A 11 39.10 -24.56 -14.80
C CYS A 11 37.70 -24.20 -14.30
N LEU A 12 36.64 -24.74 -14.91
CA LEU A 12 35.25 -24.46 -14.52
C LEU A 12 34.87 -24.95 -13.10
N TYR A 13 35.70 -25.78 -12.47
CA TYR A 13 35.42 -26.33 -11.14
C TYR A 13 36.18 -25.64 -10.02
N CYS A 14 37.52 -25.58 -10.14
CA CYS A 14 38.38 -25.05 -9.10
C CYS A 14 38.83 -23.61 -9.37
N ASN A 15 38.44 -23.02 -10.51
CA ASN A 15 38.81 -21.67 -10.93
C ASN A 15 40.32 -21.40 -11.06
N ASN A 16 41.15 -22.44 -11.02
CA ASN A 16 42.59 -22.32 -11.24
C ASN A 16 42.91 -22.25 -12.74
N GLN A 17 43.94 -21.47 -13.08
CA GLN A 17 44.49 -21.40 -14.43
C GLN A 17 45.28 -22.68 -14.77
N PHE A 18 45.16 -23.17 -16.00
CA PHE A 18 45.89 -24.33 -16.51
C PHE A 18 46.18 -24.20 -18.01
N THR A 19 47.16 -24.95 -18.51
CA THR A 19 47.49 -25.00 -19.94
C THR A 19 46.76 -26.15 -20.62
N ALA A 20 45.87 -25.82 -21.56
CA ALA A 20 45.11 -26.78 -22.35
C ALA A 20 45.79 -27.05 -23.69
N ARG A 21 45.81 -28.32 -24.11
CA ARG A 21 46.34 -28.76 -25.41
C ARG A 21 45.28 -28.83 -26.53
N THR A 22 44.02 -28.57 -26.19
CA THR A 22 42.90 -28.56 -27.13
C THR A 22 41.99 -27.37 -26.84
N THR A 23 41.26 -26.90 -27.85
CA THR A 23 40.29 -25.81 -27.72
C THR A 23 39.06 -26.17 -26.88
N ARG A 24 38.76 -27.47 -26.72
CA ARG A 24 37.57 -27.98 -26.01
C ARG A 24 37.81 -28.31 -24.54
N THR A 25 39.05 -28.30 -24.04
CA THR A 25 39.35 -28.67 -22.65
C THR A 25 38.79 -27.63 -21.68
N LYS A 26 37.94 -28.06 -20.74
CA LYS A 26 37.24 -27.19 -19.77
C LYS A 26 37.77 -27.28 -18.33
N TYR A 27 38.56 -28.31 -18.02
CA TYR A 27 39.00 -28.62 -16.65
C TYR A 27 40.49 -28.88 -16.62
N CYS A 28 41.14 -28.53 -15.51
CA CYS A 28 42.57 -28.76 -15.32
C CYS A 28 42.94 -30.24 -15.10
N SER A 29 41.97 -31.09 -14.74
CA SER A 29 42.19 -32.53 -14.53
C SER A 29 40.88 -33.34 -14.60
N HIS A 30 41.01 -34.66 -14.79
CA HIS A 30 39.87 -35.58 -14.73
C HIS A 30 39.14 -35.51 -13.38
N LYS A 31 39.88 -35.34 -12.27
CA LYS A 31 39.32 -35.15 -10.92
C LYS A 31 38.37 -33.95 -10.84
N CYS A 32 38.75 -32.82 -11.43
CA CYS A 32 37.90 -31.63 -11.48
C CYS A 32 36.65 -31.86 -12.35
N ASN A 33 36.79 -32.53 -13.48
CA ASN A 33 35.65 -32.88 -14.33
C ASN A 33 34.64 -33.78 -13.58
N SER A 34 35.11 -34.86 -12.94
CA SER A 34 34.23 -35.77 -12.19
C SER A 34 33.54 -35.10 -11.00
N ARG A 35 34.26 -34.22 -10.28
CA ARG A 35 33.68 -33.46 -9.15
C ARG A 35 32.64 -32.45 -9.62
N HIS A 36 32.93 -31.70 -10.69
CA HIS A 36 31.98 -30.76 -11.28
C HIS A 36 30.74 -31.46 -11.82
N TYR A 37 30.91 -32.61 -12.48
CA TYR A 37 29.79 -33.43 -12.94
C TYR A 37 28.88 -33.86 -11.79
N LYS A 38 29.44 -34.39 -10.70
CA LYS A 38 28.68 -34.78 -9.50
C LYS A 38 28.00 -33.58 -8.84
N ALA A 39 28.68 -32.43 -8.76
CA ALA A 39 28.11 -31.20 -8.23
C ALA A 39 26.91 -30.74 -9.07
N LYS A 40 27.06 -30.69 -10.40
CA LYS A 40 25.99 -30.33 -11.34
C LYS A 40 24.79 -31.27 -11.23
N GLN A 41 25.02 -32.59 -11.13
CA GLN A 41 23.91 -33.53 -10.92
C GLN A 41 23.16 -33.28 -9.61
N ARG A 42 23.85 -32.91 -8.53
CA ARG A 42 23.22 -32.57 -7.25
C ARG A 42 22.41 -31.29 -7.37
N THR A 43 22.96 -30.23 -7.96
CA THR A 43 22.23 -28.96 -8.15
C THR A 43 20.99 -29.18 -9.02
N THR A 44 21.10 -29.91 -10.14
CA THR A 44 19.93 -30.22 -10.98
C THR A 44 18.82 -30.96 -10.23
N LYS A 45 19.16 -31.87 -9.31
CA LYS A 45 18.15 -32.56 -8.47
C LYS A 45 17.48 -31.60 -7.49
N ILE A 46 18.25 -30.72 -6.86
CA ILE A 46 17.74 -29.69 -5.94
C ILE A 46 16.85 -28.71 -6.71
N ASP A 47 17.32 -28.21 -7.84
CA ASP A 47 16.58 -27.28 -8.70
C ASP A 47 15.26 -27.91 -9.17
N LYS A 48 15.25 -29.19 -9.55
CA LYS A 48 14.02 -29.89 -9.93
C LYS A 48 13.02 -29.93 -8.77
N SER A 49 13.48 -30.27 -7.56
CA SER A 49 12.61 -30.31 -6.37
C SER A 49 12.08 -28.94 -5.99
N ASN A 50 12.91 -27.89 -6.05
CA ASN A 50 12.51 -26.51 -5.78
C ASN A 50 11.50 -26.01 -6.82
N ASN A 51 11.74 -26.27 -8.11
CA ASN A 51 10.81 -25.91 -9.18
C ASN A 51 9.44 -26.61 -9.03
N GLU A 52 9.41 -27.87 -8.59
CA GLU A 52 8.17 -28.59 -8.30
C GLU A 52 7.40 -27.93 -7.14
N THR A 53 8.10 -27.51 -6.08
CA THR A 53 7.47 -26.81 -4.94
C THR A 53 6.99 -25.42 -5.30
N GLU A 54 7.74 -24.68 -6.13
CA GLU A 54 7.32 -23.37 -6.63
C GLU A 54 6.08 -23.47 -7.52
N ARG A 55 6.01 -24.46 -8.42
CA ARG A 55 4.82 -24.71 -9.23
C ARG A 55 3.58 -24.95 -8.37
N ILE A 56 3.69 -25.76 -7.32
CA ILE A 56 2.58 -26.01 -6.38
C ILE A 56 2.09 -24.71 -5.71
N LYS A 57 2.99 -23.75 -5.44
CA LYS A 57 2.63 -22.46 -4.85
C LYS A 57 1.98 -21.50 -5.86
N VAL A 58 2.38 -21.54 -7.13
CA VAL A 58 1.91 -20.61 -8.18
C VAL A 58 0.60 -21.05 -8.82
N LEU A 59 0.40 -22.36 -9.01
CA LEU A 59 -0.82 -22.94 -9.62
C LEU A 59 -2.14 -22.40 -9.02
N PRO A 60 -2.30 -22.27 -7.69
CA PRO A 60 -3.52 -21.73 -7.10
C PRO A 60 -3.84 -20.30 -7.54
N ILE A 61 -2.83 -19.47 -7.78
CA ILE A 61 -3.00 -18.06 -8.12
C ILE A 61 -3.46 -17.89 -9.57
N GLU A 62 -2.90 -18.68 -10.50
CA GLU A 62 -3.31 -18.66 -11.91
C GLU A 62 -4.75 -19.15 -12.08
N VAL A 63 -5.12 -20.22 -11.37
CA VAL A 63 -6.50 -20.73 -11.37
C VAL A 63 -7.48 -19.69 -10.81
N VAL A 64 -7.07 -18.93 -9.78
CA VAL A 64 -7.90 -17.85 -9.22
C VAL A 64 -8.07 -16.70 -10.22
N LYS A 65 -7.01 -16.32 -10.95
CA LYS A 65 -7.09 -15.25 -11.97
C LYS A 65 -8.04 -15.60 -13.13
N ALA A 66 -8.16 -16.88 -13.48
CA ALA A 66 -9.04 -17.34 -14.55
C ALA A 66 -10.53 -17.36 -14.15
N LYS A 67 -10.87 -17.27 -12.86
CA LYS A 67 -12.27 -17.29 -12.39
C LYS A 67 -12.91 -15.91 -12.54
N GLU A 68 -14.07 -15.87 -13.18
CA GLU A 68 -14.88 -14.64 -13.26
C GLU A 68 -15.56 -14.31 -11.92
N PHE A 69 -16.01 -15.34 -11.20
CA PHE A 69 -16.63 -15.23 -9.88
C PHE A 69 -15.70 -15.78 -8.80
N LEU A 70 -15.36 -14.92 -7.86
CA LEU A 70 -14.37 -15.16 -6.83
C LEU A 70 -15.05 -15.41 -5.49
N THR A 71 -14.50 -16.32 -4.69
CA THR A 71 -14.86 -16.40 -3.27
C THR A 71 -14.24 -15.23 -2.50
N ALA A 72 -14.71 -14.96 -1.28
CA ALA A 72 -14.08 -13.96 -0.42
C ALA A 72 -12.58 -14.25 -0.16
N LYS A 73 -12.20 -15.54 -0.14
CA LYS A 73 -10.79 -15.97 -0.01
C LYS A 73 -9.98 -15.70 -1.26
N ASP A 74 -10.54 -15.97 -2.43
CA ASP A 74 -9.91 -15.67 -3.71
C ASP A 74 -9.71 -14.15 -3.88
N ALA A 75 -10.73 -13.35 -3.53
CA ALA A 75 -10.66 -11.89 -3.53
C ALA A 75 -9.56 -11.37 -2.58
N ALA A 76 -9.46 -11.93 -1.37
CA ALA A 76 -8.41 -11.58 -0.42
C ALA A 76 -7.00 -11.85 -0.98
N THR A 77 -6.85 -12.98 -1.68
CA THR A 77 -5.59 -13.39 -2.32
C THR A 77 -5.21 -12.47 -3.48
N LEU A 78 -6.19 -12.04 -4.28
CA LEU A 78 -5.97 -11.12 -5.40
C LEU A 78 -5.64 -9.69 -4.96
N ILE A 79 -6.35 -9.18 -3.95
CA ILE A 79 -6.12 -7.84 -3.40
C ILE A 79 -4.84 -7.81 -2.54
N GLY A 80 -4.40 -8.96 -2.01
CA GLY A 80 -3.26 -9.04 -1.09
C GLY A 80 -3.61 -8.57 0.33
N CYS A 81 -4.85 -8.81 0.78
CA CYS A 81 -5.34 -8.39 2.09
C CYS A 81 -5.90 -9.56 2.92
N SER A 82 -6.25 -9.30 4.18
CA SER A 82 -6.86 -10.33 5.03
C SER A 82 -8.31 -10.60 4.64
N LEU A 83 -8.79 -11.84 4.86
CA LEU A 83 -10.19 -12.20 4.65
C LEU A 83 -11.17 -11.30 5.42
N ARG A 84 -10.79 -10.89 6.65
CA ARG A 84 -11.57 -9.93 7.46
C ARG A 84 -11.70 -8.57 6.78
N THR A 85 -10.65 -8.11 6.09
CA THR A 85 -10.69 -6.85 5.34
C THR A 85 -11.65 -6.93 4.17
N VAL A 86 -11.69 -8.06 3.45
CA VAL A 86 -12.66 -8.28 2.37
C VAL A 86 -14.08 -8.22 2.90
N TYR A 87 -14.41 -8.93 3.97
CA TYR A 87 -15.74 -8.85 4.58
C TYR A 87 -16.09 -7.42 5.01
N ARG A 88 -15.17 -6.71 5.66
CA ARG A 88 -15.38 -5.31 6.04
C ARG A 88 -15.67 -4.41 4.83
N LEU A 89 -14.98 -4.60 3.71
CA LEU A 89 -15.21 -3.84 2.48
C LEU A 89 -16.59 -4.14 1.87
N ILE A 90 -17.05 -5.38 1.99
CA ILE A 90 -18.39 -5.80 1.56
C ILE A 90 -19.46 -5.21 2.49
N ASP A 91 -19.27 -5.30 3.79
CA ASP A 91 -20.21 -4.81 4.82
C ASP A 91 -20.37 -3.28 4.74
N ASN A 92 -19.29 -2.56 4.48
CA ASN A 92 -19.31 -1.10 4.29
C ASN A 92 -19.79 -0.68 2.88
N GLY A 93 -20.11 -1.62 2.00
CA GLY A 93 -20.59 -1.36 0.64
C GLY A 93 -19.53 -0.87 -0.35
N THR A 94 -18.25 -0.84 0.03
CA THR A 94 -17.14 -0.44 -0.86
C THR A 94 -16.91 -1.49 -1.94
N LEU A 95 -17.02 -2.77 -1.60
CA LEU A 95 -16.89 -3.89 -2.54
C LEU A 95 -18.25 -4.55 -2.76
N LYS A 96 -18.76 -4.51 -3.99
CA LYS A 96 -20.03 -5.17 -4.31
C LYS A 96 -19.84 -6.68 -4.39
N ALA A 97 -20.68 -7.41 -3.66
CA ALA A 97 -20.70 -8.87 -3.63
C ALA A 97 -22.13 -9.40 -3.59
N VAL A 98 -22.31 -10.63 -4.06
CA VAL A 98 -23.60 -11.34 -4.02
C VAL A 98 -23.49 -12.50 -3.04
N ASN A 99 -24.41 -12.56 -2.08
CA ASN A 99 -24.55 -13.71 -1.18
C ASN A 99 -25.57 -14.69 -1.79
N LEU A 100 -25.09 -15.83 -2.28
CA LEU A 100 -25.94 -16.91 -2.82
C LEU A 100 -26.57 -17.75 -1.71
N SER A 101 -25.94 -17.80 -0.53
CA SER A 101 -26.39 -18.52 0.67
C SER A 101 -25.69 -17.94 1.92
N GLN A 102 -26.08 -18.37 3.12
CA GLN A 102 -25.59 -17.86 4.42
C GLN A 102 -24.06 -17.78 4.54
N ARG A 103 -23.33 -18.67 3.85
CA ARG A 103 -21.84 -18.70 3.84
C ARG A 103 -21.24 -18.67 2.43
N MET A 104 -22.02 -18.25 1.43
CA MET A 104 -21.59 -18.26 0.03
C MET A 104 -21.60 -16.86 -0.58
N THR A 105 -20.58 -16.07 -0.23
CA THR A 105 -20.30 -14.78 -0.85
C THR A 105 -19.54 -14.98 -2.16
N ARG A 106 -19.96 -14.29 -3.21
CA ARG A 106 -19.29 -14.23 -4.51
C ARG A 106 -19.04 -12.78 -4.91
N VAL A 107 -17.84 -12.52 -5.40
CA VAL A 107 -17.39 -11.21 -5.88
C VAL A 107 -17.07 -11.35 -7.37
N LYS A 108 -17.56 -10.42 -8.20
CA LYS A 108 -17.21 -10.40 -9.62
C LYS A 108 -15.82 -9.80 -9.79
N ARG A 109 -14.99 -10.37 -10.67
CA ARG A 109 -13.61 -9.87 -10.88
C ARG A 109 -13.54 -8.39 -11.25
N SER A 110 -14.49 -7.91 -12.07
CA SER A 110 -14.56 -6.51 -12.52
C SER A 110 -14.77 -5.51 -11.38
N GLU A 111 -15.48 -5.90 -10.31
CA GLU A 111 -15.69 -5.04 -9.13
C GLU A 111 -14.37 -4.81 -8.37
N ILE A 112 -13.49 -5.81 -8.34
CA ILE A 112 -12.16 -5.67 -7.74
C ILE A 112 -11.29 -4.74 -8.58
N ASP A 113 -11.35 -4.84 -9.91
CA ASP A 113 -10.60 -3.94 -10.81
C ASP A 113 -11.07 -2.49 -10.65
N LEU A 114 -12.38 -2.27 -10.63
CA LEU A 114 -12.99 -0.97 -10.33
C LEU A 114 -12.53 -0.37 -9.00
N LEU A 115 -12.35 -1.20 -7.97
CA LEU A 115 -11.89 -0.77 -6.66
C LEU A 115 -10.43 -0.32 -6.68
N MET A 116 -9.58 -0.91 -7.53
CA MET A 116 -8.16 -0.55 -7.67
C MET A 116 -7.95 0.70 -8.53
N GLU A 117 -8.88 0.99 -9.44
CA GLU A 117 -8.84 2.19 -10.30
C GLU A 117 -9.34 3.45 -9.60
N GLN A 118 -9.99 3.32 -8.43
CA GLN A 118 -10.49 4.48 -7.72
C GLN A 118 -9.34 5.36 -7.22
N PRO A 119 -9.34 6.68 -7.55
CA PRO A 119 -8.35 7.59 -7.02
C PRO A 119 -8.47 7.63 -5.50
N ILE A 120 -7.32 7.63 -4.81
CA ILE A 120 -7.27 7.79 -3.36
C ILE A 120 -8.05 9.07 -3.03
N PRO A 121 -9.10 9.02 -2.21
CA PRO A 121 -9.83 10.20 -1.83
C PRO A 121 -8.85 11.16 -1.15
N GLN A 122 -8.49 12.22 -1.86
CA GLN A 122 -7.75 13.31 -1.26
C GLN A 122 -8.66 13.87 -0.17
N PRO A 123 -8.14 14.15 1.04
CA PRO A 123 -8.95 14.84 2.03
C PRO A 123 -9.48 16.11 1.36
N GLU A 124 -10.80 16.20 1.21
CA GLU A 124 -11.45 17.42 0.75
C GLU A 124 -11.06 18.50 1.76
N VAL A 125 -10.01 19.26 1.43
CA VAL A 125 -9.76 20.54 2.05
C VAL A 125 -10.91 21.40 1.55
N LYS A 126 -12.06 21.33 2.24
CA LYS A 126 -13.14 22.30 2.04
C LYS A 126 -12.46 23.66 2.14
N PRO A 127 -12.42 24.47 1.07
CA PRO A 127 -11.98 25.84 1.19
C PRO A 127 -12.85 26.42 2.29
N THR A 128 -12.24 26.81 3.41
CA THR A 128 -12.97 27.57 4.41
C THR A 128 -13.25 28.89 3.70
N GLU A 129 -14.44 29.03 3.13
CA GLU A 129 -14.86 30.28 2.49
C GLU A 129 -14.53 31.39 3.48
N PRO A 130 -13.71 32.39 3.11
CA PRO A 130 -13.48 33.53 3.97
C PRO A 130 -14.82 34.25 4.07
N ALA A 131 -15.58 33.94 5.12
CA ALA A 131 -16.79 34.66 5.44
C ALA A 131 -16.37 36.12 5.67
N PHE A 132 -16.68 36.98 4.70
CA PHE A 132 -16.59 38.43 4.87
C PHE A 132 -17.66 38.79 5.91
N TYR A 133 -17.23 38.95 7.16
CA TYR A 133 -18.11 39.45 8.21
C TYR A 133 -18.10 40.97 8.17
N ASP A 134 -19.26 41.55 7.91
CA ASP A 134 -19.43 43.00 8.00
C ASP A 134 -19.28 43.43 9.47
N ILE A 135 -18.75 44.63 9.71
CA ILE A 135 -18.39 45.10 11.06
C ILE A 135 -19.62 45.15 11.97
N GLN A 136 -20.80 45.37 11.39
CA GLN A 136 -22.09 45.41 12.09
C GLN A 136 -22.50 44.04 12.71
N ASP A 137 -21.99 42.93 12.17
CA ASP A 137 -22.35 41.57 12.58
C ASP A 137 -21.31 40.91 13.49
N CYS A 138 -20.42 41.71 14.07
CA CYS A 138 -19.44 41.26 15.06
C CYS A 138 -19.72 41.86 16.45
N TYR A 139 -19.38 41.11 17.51
CA TYR A 139 -19.24 41.65 18.86
C TYR A 139 -17.77 41.93 19.17
N SER A 140 -17.49 42.96 19.96
CA SER A 140 -16.19 43.10 20.61
C SER A 140 -16.08 42.13 21.80
N ILE A 141 -14.86 41.76 22.19
CA ILE A 141 -14.63 40.91 23.38
C ILE A 141 -15.36 41.45 24.62
N GLY A 142 -15.34 42.77 24.84
CA GLY A 142 -15.99 43.40 26.00
C GLY A 142 -17.52 43.30 25.95
N GLU A 143 -18.10 43.41 24.75
CA GLU A 143 -19.55 43.26 24.57
C GLU A 143 -20.01 41.83 24.85
N VAL A 144 -19.24 40.82 24.44
CA VAL A 144 -19.53 39.42 24.73
C VAL A 144 -19.47 39.16 26.23
N GLN A 145 -18.44 39.66 26.90
CA GLN A 145 -18.27 39.50 28.35
C GLN A 145 -19.46 40.06 29.12
N ASN A 146 -19.92 41.26 28.76
CA ASN A 146 -21.05 41.93 29.42
C ASN A 146 -22.38 41.25 29.08
N LYS A 147 -22.59 40.85 27.84
CA LYS A 147 -23.86 40.24 27.39
C LYS A 147 -24.09 38.84 27.96
N TYR A 148 -23.04 38.03 28.03
CA TYR A 148 -23.12 36.64 28.48
C TYR A 148 -22.60 36.42 29.90
N ASN A 149 -22.17 37.49 30.60
CA ASN A 149 -21.61 37.45 31.95
C ASN A 149 -20.48 36.40 32.11
N ILE A 150 -19.54 36.37 31.15
CA ILE A 150 -18.43 35.40 31.11
C ILE A 150 -17.10 36.09 31.42
N SER A 151 -16.26 35.42 32.21
CA SER A 151 -14.91 35.88 32.51
C SER A 151 -14.02 35.89 31.27
N GLN A 152 -13.05 36.82 31.22
CA GLN A 152 -12.11 36.95 30.09
C GLN A 152 -11.38 35.64 29.77
N SER A 153 -10.97 34.92 30.82
CA SER A 153 -10.30 33.62 30.71
C SER A 153 -11.22 32.55 30.14
N GLY A 154 -12.48 32.49 30.58
CA GLY A 154 -13.48 31.55 30.07
C GLY A 154 -13.78 31.78 28.59
N LEU A 155 -13.98 33.04 28.19
CA LEU A 155 -14.19 33.41 26.80
C LEU A 155 -12.98 33.04 25.92
N ARG A 156 -11.75 33.29 26.39
CA ARG A 156 -10.53 32.92 25.66
C ARG A 156 -10.46 31.41 25.38
N LEU A 157 -10.73 30.58 26.39
CA LEU A 157 -10.70 29.13 26.27
C LEU A 157 -11.77 28.61 25.31
N LEU A 158 -12.98 29.18 25.36
CA LEU A 158 -14.09 28.82 24.46
C LEU A 158 -13.77 29.12 22.99
N LEU A 159 -13.14 30.27 22.72
CA LEU A 159 -12.74 30.64 21.35
C LEU A 159 -11.67 29.70 20.79
N ILE A 160 -10.73 29.25 21.62
CA ILE A 160 -9.70 28.29 21.23
C ILE A 160 -10.33 26.91 20.95
N LYS A 161 -11.17 26.43 21.86
CA LYS A 161 -11.82 25.11 21.76
C LYS A 161 -12.66 24.97 20.49
N ASN A 162 -13.38 26.03 20.10
CA ASN A 162 -14.28 26.01 18.95
C ASN A 162 -13.66 26.56 17.65
N LYS A 163 -12.35 26.88 17.65
CA LYS A 163 -11.62 27.43 16.49
C LYS A 163 -12.34 28.63 15.84
N VAL A 164 -12.89 29.53 16.66
CA VAL A 164 -13.66 30.67 16.19
C VAL A 164 -12.75 31.70 15.49
N PRO A 165 -13.10 32.21 14.29
CA PRO A 165 -12.32 33.22 13.61
C PRO A 165 -12.29 34.53 14.43
N LYS A 166 -11.11 35.15 14.50
CA LYS A 166 -10.88 36.42 15.20
C LYS A 166 -10.48 37.48 14.20
N ILE A 167 -11.23 38.58 14.17
CA ILE A 167 -10.95 39.71 13.29
C ILE A 167 -10.31 40.80 14.14
N LYS A 168 -9.08 41.21 13.80
CA LYS A 168 -8.39 42.31 14.49
C LYS A 168 -8.62 43.59 13.70
N GLN A 169 -9.20 44.61 14.33
CA GLN A 169 -9.30 45.96 13.79
C GLN A 169 -8.82 46.95 14.85
N GLY A 170 -7.61 47.50 14.64
CA GLY A 170 -6.98 48.41 15.59
C GLY A 170 -6.75 47.78 16.97
N LYS A 171 -7.22 48.46 18.03
CA LYS A 171 -7.09 48.02 19.43
C LYS A 171 -8.06 46.90 19.81
N PHE A 172 -9.11 46.67 19.02
CA PHE A 172 -10.19 45.75 19.37
C PHE A 172 -10.12 44.45 18.57
N THR A 173 -10.59 43.36 19.19
CA THR A 173 -10.76 42.06 18.55
C THR A 173 -12.25 41.77 18.46
N TYR A 174 -12.70 41.47 17.25
CA TYR A 174 -14.09 41.26 16.87
C TYR A 174 -14.34 39.78 16.59
N ILE A 175 -15.53 39.34 16.98
CA ILE A 175 -15.96 37.93 16.88
C ILE A 175 -17.36 37.89 16.25
N PRO A 176 -17.62 37.03 15.25
CA PRO A 176 -18.93 36.96 14.61
C PRO A 176 -20.05 36.60 15.57
N LYS A 177 -21.16 37.36 15.52
CA LYS A 177 -22.34 37.17 16.38
C LYS A 177 -22.95 35.77 16.17
N THR A 178 -23.00 35.29 14.94
CA THR A 178 -23.61 33.99 14.57
C THR A 178 -22.94 32.81 15.28
N ILE A 179 -21.61 32.80 15.33
CA ILE A 179 -20.83 31.71 15.93
C ILE A 179 -20.91 31.80 17.46
N ILE A 180 -20.79 33.00 18.04
CA ILE A 180 -20.83 33.19 19.48
C ILE A 180 -22.21 32.87 20.06
N ASN A 181 -23.28 33.35 19.43
CA ASN A 181 -24.63 33.07 19.90
C ASN A 181 -24.88 31.55 19.92
N LYS A 182 -24.39 30.80 18.93
CA LYS A 182 -24.55 29.34 18.87
C LYS A 182 -23.78 28.60 19.99
N ILE A 183 -22.70 29.18 20.51
CA ILE A 183 -21.85 28.55 21.54
C ILE A 183 -22.33 28.92 22.96
N LEU A 184 -22.92 30.10 23.13
CA LEU A 184 -23.27 30.67 24.43
C LEU A 184 -24.79 30.76 24.71
N THR A 185 -25.62 30.23 23.81
CA THR A 185 -27.06 29.96 24.04
C THR A 185 -27.23 28.49 24.42
#